data_AF-A0A6V8L8K7-F1
#
_entry.id   AF-A0A6V8L8K7-F1
#
_cell.length_a   1.000
_cell.length_b   1.000
_cell.length_c   1.000
_cell.angle_alpha   90.00
_cell.angle_beta   90.00
_cell.angle_gamma   90.00
#
_symmetry.space_group_name_H-M   'P 1'
#
loop_
_entity.id
_entity.type
_entity.pdbx_description
1 polymer ?
#
loop_
_entity_poly.entity_id
_entity_poly.type
_entity_poly.pdbx_seq_one_letter_code
_entity_poly.pdbx_strand_id
1 'polypeptide(L)'
;MAVRLGLGALRQLPVQSRPRVRPGTVPAGIVHLGLGAFHRAHQAVYTEAAIAEAGGDWGIVGVAPRSTDVLTKLAAQDGLFSVTSLSDDGGETHVIGALAGVRHAASDPAAVVALLAAPRFGSSL
;
A
#
# COMPACT_ATOMS: atom_id res chain seq x y z
N MET A 1 -14.97 19.20 -8.67
CA MET A 1 -15.05 17.71 -8.69
C MET A 1 -13.85 17.17 -7.94
N ALA A 2 -14.03 16.21 -7.02
CA ALA A 2 -12.91 15.53 -6.40
C ALA A 2 -12.24 14.61 -7.44
N VAL A 3 -10.93 14.75 -7.62
CA VAL A 3 -10.14 13.88 -8.50
C VAL A 3 -9.94 12.54 -7.79
N ARG A 4 -10.23 11.43 -8.47
CA ARG A 4 -9.93 10.10 -7.95
C ARG A 4 -8.41 9.97 -7.80
N LEU A 5 -7.95 9.46 -6.67
CA LEU A 5 -6.53 9.16 -6.45
C LEU A 5 -6.06 8.08 -7.42
N GLY A 6 -4.87 8.27 -7.97
CA GLY A 6 -4.19 7.36 -8.89
C GLY A 6 -2.85 7.95 -9.30
N LEU A 7 -2.00 7.19 -10.00
CA LEU A 7 -0.67 7.62 -10.42
C LEU A 7 -0.70 8.92 -11.22
N GLY A 8 -1.70 9.07 -12.10
CA GLY A 8 -1.89 10.28 -12.91
C GLY A 8 -2.22 11.52 -12.08
N ALA A 9 -2.85 11.36 -10.92
CA ALA A 9 -3.23 12.46 -10.03
C ALA A 9 -2.09 12.92 -9.12
N LEU A 10 -1.06 12.10 -8.88
CA LEU A 10 0.01 12.41 -7.92
C LEU A 10 0.74 13.73 -8.21
N ARG A 11 0.92 14.08 -9.49
CA ARG A 11 1.57 15.34 -9.90
C ARG A 11 0.76 16.59 -9.54
N GLN A 12 -0.54 16.43 -9.30
CA GLN A 12 -1.45 17.51 -8.92
C GLN A 12 -1.54 17.70 -7.40
N LEU A 13 -0.99 16.77 -6.61
CA LEU A 13 -1.00 16.85 -5.15
C LEU A 13 0.11 17.78 -4.63
N PRO A 14 -0.09 18.44 -3.47
CA PRO A 14 0.99 19.09 -2.73
C PRO A 14 2.14 18.12 -2.50
N VAL A 15 3.39 18.60 -2.58
CA VAL A 15 4.58 17.74 -2.51
C VAL A 15 4.60 16.92 -1.21
N GLN A 16 4.25 17.54 -0.08
CA GLN A 16 4.18 16.90 1.23
C GLN A 16 3.14 15.77 1.32
N SER A 17 2.11 15.79 0.49
CA SER A 17 1.04 14.80 0.48
C SER A 17 1.30 13.62 -0.47
N ARG A 18 2.37 13.66 -1.26
CA ARG A 18 2.72 12.60 -2.21
C ARG A 18 3.35 11.40 -1.48
N PRO A 19 3.35 10.21 -2.09
CA PRO A 19 4.10 9.06 -1.57
C PRO A 19 5.57 9.40 -1.37
N ARG A 20 6.14 8.91 -0.26
CA ARG A 20 7.58 9.07 0.02
C ARG A 20 8.45 8.12 -0.79
N VAL A 21 7.86 7.03 -1.26
CA VAL A 21 8.48 6.07 -2.18
C VAL A 21 7.82 6.15 -3.55
N ARG A 22 8.55 5.82 -4.61
CA ARG A 22 7.94 5.72 -5.95
C ARG A 22 7.02 4.49 -5.98
N PRO A 23 5.69 4.67 -6.20
CA PRO A 23 4.78 3.53 -6.18
C PRO A 23 5.13 2.54 -7.30
N GLY A 24 4.98 1.24 -6.99
CA GLY A 24 5.25 0.16 -7.94
C GLY A 24 6.73 -0.15 -8.17
N THR A 25 7.68 0.52 -7.50
CA THR A 25 9.12 0.21 -7.63
C THR A 25 9.74 -0.43 -6.40
N VAL A 26 9.01 -0.50 -5.29
CA VAL A 26 9.48 -1.11 -4.05
C VAL A 26 9.28 -2.63 -4.13
N PRO A 27 10.34 -3.45 -4.06
CA PRO A 27 10.21 -4.90 -4.05
C PRO A 27 9.44 -5.37 -2.82
N ALA A 28 8.64 -6.42 -2.96
CA ALA A 28 7.93 -6.97 -1.83
C ALA A 28 8.89 -7.62 -0.81
N GLY A 29 8.61 -7.42 0.48
CA GLY A 29 9.31 -8.02 1.61
C GLY A 29 8.38 -8.44 2.75
N ILE A 30 7.12 -8.02 2.69
CA ILE A 30 6.14 -8.21 3.75
C ILE A 30 4.86 -8.76 3.13
N VAL A 31 4.34 -9.87 3.66
CA VAL A 31 2.95 -10.29 3.45
C VAL A 31 2.14 -9.89 4.67
N HIS A 32 1.17 -9.00 4.48
CA HIS A 32 0.30 -8.58 5.57
C HIS A 32 -1.06 -9.28 5.48
N LEU A 33 -1.35 -10.15 6.46
CA LEU A 33 -2.62 -10.87 6.56
C LEU A 33 -3.66 -9.97 7.24
N GLY A 34 -4.55 -9.37 6.45
CA GLY A 34 -5.59 -8.46 6.93
C GLY A 34 -5.40 -7.03 6.41
N LEU A 35 -5.84 -6.77 5.18
CA LEU A 35 -5.80 -5.43 4.56
C LEU A 35 -6.88 -4.48 5.12
N GLY A 36 -6.84 -4.23 6.43
CA GLY A 36 -7.78 -3.38 7.16
C GLY A 36 -7.37 -1.90 7.23
N ALA A 37 -8.23 -1.08 7.84
CA ALA A 37 -7.95 0.34 8.04
C ALA A 37 -6.73 0.57 8.94
N PHE A 38 -6.60 -0.18 10.04
CA PHE A 38 -5.46 -0.06 10.95
C PHE A 38 -4.14 -0.35 10.26
N HIS A 39 -4.08 -1.43 9.46
CA HIS A 39 -2.90 -1.74 8.65
C HIS A 39 -2.44 -0.56 7.81
N ARG A 40 -3.39 -0.03 7.03
CA ARG A 40 -3.14 1.09 6.12
C ARG A 40 -2.75 2.37 6.87
N ALA A 41 -3.36 2.64 8.02
CA ALA A 41 -3.08 3.83 8.80
C ALA A 41 -1.82 3.74 9.68
N HIS A 42 -1.26 2.55 9.89
CA HIS A 42 -0.15 2.34 10.81
C HIS A 42 1.04 1.64 10.16
N GLN A 43 0.99 0.31 9.97
CA GLN A 43 2.15 -0.45 9.50
C GLN A 43 2.60 0.01 8.10
N ALA A 44 1.65 0.31 7.20
CA ALA A 44 1.99 0.78 5.86
C ALA A 44 2.66 2.17 5.88
N VAL A 45 2.20 3.08 6.76
CA VAL A 45 2.78 4.41 6.94
C VAL A 45 4.23 4.32 7.42
N TYR A 46 4.49 3.53 8.46
CA TYR A 46 5.84 3.38 9.00
C TYR A 46 6.77 2.61 8.06
N THR A 47 6.25 1.60 7.35
CA THR A 47 7.02 0.88 6.33
C THR A 47 7.45 1.83 5.21
N GLU A 48 6.53 2.65 4.69
CA GLU A 48 6.88 3.64 3.67
C GLU A 48 7.93 4.63 4.17
N ALA A 49 7.77 5.15 5.38
CA ALA A 49 8.72 6.09 5.96
C ALA A 49 10.12 5.47 6.11
N ALA A 50 10.21 4.22 6.59
CA ALA A 50 11.47 3.52 6.74
C ALA A 50 12.16 3.26 5.38
N ILE A 51 11.40 2.86 4.35
CA ILE A 51 11.94 2.64 3.00
C ILE A 51 12.39 3.95 2.36
N ALA A 52 11.66 5.04 2.56
CA ALA A 52 12.07 6.34 2.05
C ALA A 52 13.37 6.84 2.68
N GLU A 53 13.59 6.55 3.97
CA GLU A 53 14.78 6.97 4.71
C GLU A 53 16.01 6.09 4.41
N ALA A 54 15.84 4.76 4.47
CA ALA A 54 16.95 3.81 4.47
C ALA A 54 16.98 2.87 3.25
N GLY A 55 15.99 2.96 2.37
CA GLY A 55 15.78 2.01 1.28
C GLY A 55 15.32 0.64 1.78
N GLY A 56 15.50 -0.37 0.92
CA GLY A 56 15.23 -1.78 1.23
C GLY A 56 14.01 -2.35 0.53
N ASP A 57 13.93 -3.67 0.62
CA ASP A 57 13.00 -4.50 -0.16
C ASP A 57 11.76 -4.85 0.68
N TRP A 58 11.20 -3.87 1.39
CA TRP A 58 10.14 -4.08 2.39
C TRP A 58 8.74 -3.74 1.91
N GLY A 59 8.51 -3.72 0.59
CA GLY A 59 7.20 -3.48 0.00
C GLY A 59 6.15 -4.47 0.50
N ILE A 60 4.91 -4.02 0.58
CA ILE A 60 3.85 -4.79 1.25
C ILE A 60 2.92 -5.44 0.23
N VAL A 61 2.74 -6.75 0.34
CA VAL A 61 1.64 -7.47 -0.28
C VAL A 61 0.50 -7.60 0.72
N GLY A 62 -0.56 -6.82 0.53
CA GLY A 62 -1.73 -6.82 1.39
C GLY A 62 -2.70 -7.96 1.04
N VAL A 63 -3.00 -8.83 2.00
CA VAL A 63 -3.94 -9.95 1.82
C VAL A 63 -5.28 -9.60 2.47
N ALA A 64 -6.34 -9.49 1.68
CA ALA A 64 -7.70 -9.40 2.21
C ALA A 64 -8.25 -10.83 2.43
N PRO A 65 -8.77 -11.16 3.64
CA PRO A 65 -9.20 -12.51 3.93
C PRO A 65 -10.56 -12.86 3.29
N ARG A 66 -11.47 -11.89 3.17
CA ARG A 66 -12.87 -12.11 2.74
C ARG A 66 -13.45 -11.03 1.82
N SER A 67 -13.09 -9.77 2.02
CA SER A 67 -13.70 -8.65 1.30
C SER A 67 -12.94 -8.34 0.03
N THR A 68 -13.64 -8.32 -1.11
CA THR A 68 -13.12 -7.86 -2.40
C THR A 68 -13.25 -6.35 -2.57
N ASP A 69 -14.10 -5.68 -1.79
CA ASP A 69 -14.36 -4.23 -1.92
C ASP A 69 -13.07 -3.40 -1.76
N VAL A 70 -12.23 -3.75 -0.78
CA VAL A 70 -10.94 -3.06 -0.57
C VAL A 70 -9.98 -3.28 -1.74
N LEU A 71 -9.97 -4.47 -2.34
CA LEU A 71 -9.14 -4.77 -3.51
C LEU A 71 -9.61 -3.96 -4.72
N THR A 72 -10.91 -3.93 -4.98
CA THR A 72 -11.50 -3.16 -6.10
C THR A 72 -11.19 -1.67 -5.95
N LYS A 73 -11.34 -1.11 -4.75
CA LYS A 73 -11.02 0.30 -4.46
C LYS A 73 -9.54 0.60 -4.66
N LEU A 74 -8.64 -0.25 -4.16
CA LEU A 74 -7.19 -0.06 -4.34
C LEU A 74 -6.78 -0.23 -5.79
N ALA A 75 -7.32 -1.22 -6.51
CA ALA A 75 -7.04 -1.43 -7.94
C ALA A 75 -7.45 -0.22 -8.78
N ALA A 76 -8.60 0.39 -8.47
CA ALA A 76 -9.07 1.61 -9.13
C ALA A 76 -8.21 2.85 -8.85
N GLN A 77 -7.24 2.76 -7.93
CA GLN A 77 -6.32 3.83 -7.52
C GLN A 77 -4.84 3.42 -7.68
N ASP A 78 -4.53 2.44 -8.53
CA ASP A 78 -3.15 1.96 -8.76
C ASP A 78 -2.46 1.45 -7.48
N GLY A 79 -3.22 0.89 -6.55
CA GLY A 79 -2.72 0.42 -5.25
C GLY A 79 -2.49 1.54 -4.22
N LEU A 80 -2.81 2.80 -4.56
CA LEU A 80 -2.64 3.94 -3.67
C LEU A 80 -3.82 4.11 -2.73
N PHE A 81 -3.55 4.68 -1.57
CA PHE A 81 -4.56 5.20 -0.64
C PHE A 81 -4.00 6.39 0.14
N SER A 82 -4.89 7.22 0.69
CA SER A 82 -4.49 8.32 1.57
C SER A 82 -4.74 7.98 3.04
N VAL A 83 -3.88 8.51 3.91
CA VAL A 83 -4.05 8.53 5.36
C VAL A 83 -4.10 9.99 5.79
N THR A 84 -5.12 10.33 6.56
CA THR A 84 -5.26 11.67 7.16
C THR A 84 -5.09 11.55 8.67
N SER A 85 -4.03 12.17 9.19
CA SER A 85 -3.81 12.35 10.62
C SER A 85 -4.52 13.63 11.06
N LEU A 86 -5.29 13.57 12.15
CA LEU A 86 -6.01 14.72 12.70
C LEU A 86 -5.47 15.03 14.10
N SER A 87 -5.25 16.31 14.38
CA SER A 87 -4.81 16.85 15.66
C SER A 87 -5.49 18.21 15.91
N ASP A 88 -5.26 18.80 17.08
CA ASP A 88 -5.79 20.13 17.42
C ASP A 88 -5.26 21.24 16.49
N ASP A 89 -4.07 21.05 15.92
CA ASP A 89 -3.44 21.98 14.96
C ASP A 89 -3.93 21.79 13.52
N GLY A 90 -4.80 20.81 13.27
CA GLY A 90 -5.41 20.53 11.96
C GLY A 90 -5.14 19.12 11.45
N GLY A 91 -5.37 18.94 10.14
CA GLY A 91 -5.30 17.65 9.46
C GLY A 91 -4.20 17.58 8.41
N GLU A 92 -3.36 16.55 8.48
CA GLU A 92 -2.31 16.26 7.50
C GLU A 92 -2.69 15.02 6.70
N THR A 93 -2.66 15.11 5.37
CA THR A 93 -2.98 13.99 4.48
C THR A 93 -1.75 13.57 3.68
N HIS A 94 -1.45 12.27 3.73
CA HIS A 94 -0.37 11.64 2.97
C HIS A 94 -0.91 10.48 2.14
N VAL A 95 -0.47 10.38 0.90
CA VAL A 95 -0.71 9.21 0.05
C VAL A 95 0.37 8.17 0.31
N ILE A 96 -0.02 6.91 0.48
CA ILE A 96 0.86 5.76 0.64
C ILE A 96 0.96 5.00 -0.69
N GLY A 97 2.19 4.71 -1.09
CA GLY A 97 2.58 3.97 -2.29
C GLY A 97 3.46 2.73 -2.02
N ALA A 98 3.70 2.38 -0.75
CA ALA A 98 4.50 1.20 -0.37
C ALA A 98 3.81 -0.16 -0.56
N LEU A 99 2.56 -0.21 -1.06
CA LEU A 99 1.97 -1.48 -1.48
C LEU A 99 2.64 -1.97 -2.76
N ALA A 100 3.29 -3.12 -2.67
CA ALA A 100 3.83 -3.86 -3.81
C ALA A 100 2.75 -4.71 -4.51
N GLY A 101 1.66 -5.04 -3.81
CA GLY A 101 0.53 -5.76 -4.39
C GLY A 101 -0.60 -6.03 -3.40
N VAL A 102 -1.68 -6.59 -3.92
CA VAL A 102 -2.83 -7.04 -3.12
C VAL A 102 -3.26 -8.44 -3.55
N ARG A 103 -3.77 -9.24 -2.61
CA ARG A 103 -4.31 -10.59 -2.86
C ARG A 103 -5.60 -10.81 -2.08
N HIS A 104 -6.46 -11.67 -2.61
CA HIS A 104 -7.68 -12.10 -1.95
C HIS A 104 -7.56 -13.56 -1.55
N ALA A 105 -7.46 -13.84 -0.24
CA ALA A 105 -7.18 -15.19 0.25
C ALA A 105 -8.27 -16.19 -0.12
N ALA A 106 -9.54 -15.79 -0.09
CA ALA A 106 -10.65 -16.69 -0.40
C ALA A 106 -10.74 -17.06 -1.89
N SER A 107 -10.23 -16.21 -2.79
CA SER A 107 -10.24 -16.51 -4.24
C SER A 107 -9.02 -17.30 -4.70
N ASP A 108 -7.87 -17.13 -4.04
CA ASP A 108 -6.63 -17.83 -4.41
C ASP A 108 -5.75 -18.10 -3.17
N PRO A 109 -6.13 -19.08 -2.34
CA PRO A 109 -5.37 -19.43 -1.15
C PRO A 109 -4.00 -20.03 -1.49
N ALA A 110 -3.88 -20.71 -2.63
CA ALA A 110 -2.64 -21.33 -3.08
C ALA A 110 -1.57 -20.26 -3.39
N ALA A 111 -1.95 -19.18 -4.07
CA ALA A 111 -1.02 -18.07 -4.31
C ALA A 111 -0.58 -17.37 -3.01
N VAL A 112 -1.48 -17.26 -2.02
CA VAL A 112 -1.10 -16.71 -0.70
C VAL A 112 -0.10 -17.61 0.02
N VAL A 113 -0.28 -18.93 -0.02
CA VAL A 113 0.70 -19.88 0.54
C VAL A 113 2.03 -19.80 -0.19
N ALA A 114 2.01 -19.72 -1.52
CA ALA A 114 3.23 -19.58 -2.32
C ALA A 114 3.99 -18.29 -1.99
N LEU A 115 3.28 -17.18 -1.77
CA LEU A 115 3.87 -15.93 -1.28
C LEU A 115 4.53 -16.11 0.08
N LEU A 116 3.84 -16.70 1.05
CA LEU A 116 4.38 -16.92 2.40
C LEU A 116 5.59 -17.86 2.42
N ALA A 117 5.66 -18.81 1.48
CA ALA A 117 6.77 -19.76 1.36
C ALA A 117 7.95 -19.24 0.52
N ALA A 118 7.82 -18.06 -0.10
CA ALA A 118 8.86 -17.52 -0.97
C ALA A 118 10.10 -17.13 -0.14
N PRO A 119 11.31 -17.60 -0.48
CA PRO A 119 12.54 -17.26 0.24
C PRO A 119 12.94 -15.78 0.07
N ARG A 120 12.46 -15.17 -1.02
CA ARG A 120 12.45 -13.74 -1.32
C ARG A 120 11.30 -13.49 -2.27
N PHE A 121 10.57 -12.39 -2.14
CA PHE A 121 9.56 -12.03 -3.13
C PHE A 121 10.29 -11.53 -4.38
N GLY A 122 10.33 -12.34 -5.43
CA GLY A 122 10.96 -11.95 -6.69
C GLY A 122 10.25 -10.75 -7.32
N SER A 123 10.93 -10.07 -8.25
CA SER A 123 10.50 -8.89 -9.00
C SER A 123 9.29 -9.11 -9.95
N SER A 124 8.44 -10.10 -9.68
CA SER A 124 7.35 -10.55 -10.57
C SER A 124 6.10 -10.93 -9.79
N LEU A 125 5.56 -9.97 -9.02
CA LEU A 125 4.26 -10.06 -8.35
C LEU A 125 3.22 -9.10 -8.94
#